data_AF-A0AA39Q8E6-F1
#
_entry.id   AF-A0AA39Q8E6-F1
#
_cell.length_a   1.000
_cell.length_b   1.000
_cell.length_c   1.000
_cell.angle_alpha   90.00
_cell.angle_beta   90.00
_cell.angle_gamma   90.00
#
_symmetry.space_group_name_H-M   'P 1'
#
loop_
_entity.id
_entity.type
_entity.pdbx_description
1 polymer ?
#
loop_
_entity_poly.entity_id
_entity_poly.type
_entity_poly.pdbx_seq_one_letter_code
_entity_poly.pdbx_strand_id
1 'polypeptide(L)' 'LMQLRSGHIGLNRHLYNIHCVDSPACPNCSHPNESVHHYLIRCPTFRNERETLQRSMGISGTMLTAKQILPK' A
#
# COMPACT_ATOMS: atom_id res chain seq x y z
N LEU A 1 1.82 -14.49 3.56
CA LEU A 1 1.33 -13.23 2.94
C LEU A 1 -0.21 -13.14 2.91
N MET A 2 -0.93 -13.52 3.99
CA MET A 2 -2.40 -13.42 4.00
C MET A 2 -2.90 -12.06 4.50
N GLN A 3 -2.21 -11.45 5.45
CA GLN A 3 -2.59 -10.17 6.08
C GLN A 3 -2.63 -9.00 5.06
N LEU A 4 -1.65 -8.92 4.17
CA LEU A 4 -1.63 -7.93 3.08
C LEU A 4 -2.79 -8.13 2.08
N ARG A 5 -3.15 -9.38 1.77
CA ARG A 5 -4.25 -9.70 0.84
C ARG A 5 -5.63 -9.45 1.45
N SER A 6 -5.80 -9.79 2.73
CA SER A 6 -7.04 -9.56 3.49
C SER A 6 -7.20 -8.12 3.97
N GLY A 7 -6.14 -7.31 3.93
CA GLY A 7 -6.13 -5.96 4.49
C GLY A 7 -6.09 -5.94 6.02
N HIS A 8 -5.90 -7.08 6.67
CA HIS A 8 -5.69 -7.21 8.12
C HIS A 8 -4.22 -6.95 8.46
N ILE A 9 -3.75 -5.76 8.12
CA ILE A 9 -2.40 -5.29 8.37
C ILE A 9 -2.49 -3.97 9.15
N GLY A 10 -1.47 -3.64 9.94
CA GLY A 10 -1.40 -2.40 10.74
C GLY A 10 -1.26 -1.12 9.91
N LEU A 11 -2.09 -0.94 8.89
CA LEU A 11 -2.27 0.31 8.17
C LEU A 11 -3.44 1.08 8.79
N ASN A 12 -3.40 2.41 8.71
CA ASN A 12 -4.36 3.25 9.43
C ASN A 12 -5.82 2.98 9.04
N ARG A 13 -6.11 2.53 7.82
CA ARG A 13 -7.48 2.10 7.46
C ARG A 13 -7.98 0.94 8.33
N HIS A 14 -7.16 -0.08 8.52
CA HIS A 14 -7.54 -1.25 9.31
C HIS A 14 -7.56 -0.91 10.80
N LEU A 15 -6.55 -0.17 11.27
CA LEU A 15 -6.49 0.29 12.66
C LEU A 15 -7.68 1.18 13.02
N TYR A 16 -8.13 2.04 12.10
CA TYR A 16 -9.32 2.88 12.29
C TYR A 16 -10.60 2.03 12.39
N ASN A 17 -10.73 0.98 11.56
CA ASN A 17 -11.88 0.07 11.63
C ASN A 17 -11.97 -0.71 12.95
N ILE A 18 -10.84 -0.97 13.60
CA ILE A 18 -10.80 -1.61 14.94
C ILE A 18 -10.69 -0.58 16.07
N HIS A 19 -10.91 0.71 15.79
CA HIS A 19 -10.87 1.81 16.75
C HIS A 19 -9.54 1.96 17.51
N CYS A 20 -8.43 1.56 16.89
CA CYS A 20 -7.08 1.70 17.47
C CYS A 20 -6.41 3.04 17.14
N VAL A 21 -6.90 3.76 16.13
CA VAL A 21 -6.43 5.11 15.74
C VAL A 21 -7.61 6.01 15.42
N ASP A 22 -7.45 7.31 15.64
CA ASP A 22 -8.50 8.31 15.42
C ASP A 22 -8.71 8.70 13.95
N SER A 23 -7.75 8.39 13.07
CA SER A 23 -7.82 8.76 11.66
C SER A 23 -7.28 7.65 10.74
N PRO A 24 -7.98 7.34 9.63
CA PRO A 24 -7.50 6.40 8.63
C PRO A 24 -6.47 7.02 7.68
N ALA A 25 -6.07 8.28 7.88
CA ALA A 25 -5.19 8.99 6.97
C ALA A 25 -3.76 8.42 6.98
N CYS A 26 -3.09 8.43 5.82
CA CYS A 26 -1.69 8.04 5.73
C CYS A 26 -0.81 9.10 6.40
N PRO A 27 0.06 8.73 7.36
CA PRO A 27 0.90 9.70 8.06
C PRO A 27 1.99 10.28 7.16
N ASN A 28 2.36 9.58 6.09
CA ASN A 28 3.48 9.94 5.23
C ASN A 28 3.13 10.92 4.10
N CYS A 29 1.88 10.89 3.61
CA CYS A 29 1.46 11.74 2.50
C CYS A 29 0.07 12.37 2.69
N SER A 30 -0.50 12.25 3.90
CA SER A 30 -1.80 12.81 4.28
C SER A 30 -2.97 12.38 3.40
N HIS A 31 -2.85 11.23 2.72
CA HIS A 31 -3.97 10.69 1.95
C HIS A 31 -5.07 10.26 2.92
N PRO A 32 -6.36 10.56 2.66
CA PRO A 32 -7.43 10.36 3.64
C PRO A 32 -7.68 8.89 4.01
N ASN A 33 -7.09 7.94 3.29
CA ASN A 33 -7.31 6.52 3.55
C ASN A 33 -6.08 5.67 3.21
N GLU A 34 -5.33 5.29 4.24
CA GLU A 34 -4.18 4.39 4.15
C GLU A 34 -4.63 2.93 4.00
N SER A 35 -5.08 2.59 2.81
CA SER A 35 -5.33 1.20 2.39
C SER A 35 -4.05 0.51 1.91
N VAL A 36 -4.06 -0.82 1.86
CA VAL A 36 -2.97 -1.62 1.26
C VAL A 36 -2.67 -1.16 -0.18
N HIS A 37 -3.72 -0.87 -0.96
CA HIS A 37 -3.55 -0.33 -2.31
C HIS A 37 -2.83 1.01 -2.27
N HIS A 38 -3.25 1.93 -1.40
CA HIS A 38 -2.57 3.21 -1.26
C HIS A 38 -1.09 3.00 -0.90
N TYR A 39 -0.82 2.29 0.20
CA TYR A 39 0.52 2.05 0.72
C TYR A 39 1.46 1.43 -0.33
N LEU A 40 1.05 0.33 -0.97
CA LEU A 40 1.91 -0.40 -1.90
C LEU A 40 1.99 0.22 -3.30
N ILE A 41 0.90 0.84 -3.79
CA ILE A 41 0.76 1.19 -5.22
C ILE A 41 0.75 2.70 -5.48
N ARG A 42 0.15 3.50 -4.58
CA ARG A 42 -0.13 4.93 -4.86
C ARG A 42 0.60 5.91 -3.96
N CYS A 43 1.10 5.47 -2.81
CA CYS A 43 1.73 6.36 -1.84
C CYS A 43 2.99 6.98 -2.48
N PRO A 44 3.09 8.31 -2.56
CA PRO A 44 4.22 8.98 -3.20
C PRO A 44 5.51 8.81 -2.40
N THR A 45 5.41 8.65 -1.08
CA THR A 45 6.56 8.43 -0.19
C THR A 45 7.36 7.21 -0.60
N PHE A 46 6.67 6.08 -0.85
CA PHE A 46 7.29 4.82 -1.25
C PHE A 46 7.49 4.69 -2.77
N ARG A 47 7.40 5.80 -3.52
CA ARG A 47 7.55 5.75 -4.98
C ARG A 47 8.95 5.29 -5.37
N ASN A 48 10.00 5.77 -4.70
CA ASN A 48 11.38 5.44 -5.06
C ASN A 48 11.67 3.95 -4.83
N GLU A 49 11.30 3.41 -3.66
CA GLU A 49 11.42 1.98 -3.38
C GLU A 49 10.61 1.13 -4.38
N ARG A 50 9.41 1.58 -4.75
CA ARG A 50 8.58 0.89 -5.74
C ARG A 50 9.22 0.86 -7.12
N GLU A 51 9.79 1.98 -7.56
CA GLU A 51 10.53 2.04 -8.82
C GLU A 51 11.77 1.14 -8.79
N THR A 52 12.49 1.10 -7.66
CA THR A 52 13.63 0.20 -7.48
C THR A 52 13.21 -1.27 -7.57
N LEU A 53 12.11 -1.64 -6.91
CA LEU A 53 11.52 -2.98 -6.98
C LEU A 53 11.05 -3.32 -8.41
N GLN A 54 10.44 -2.38 -9.12
CA GLN A 54 10.03 -2.56 -10.52
C GLN A 54 11.22 -2.87 -11.42
N ARG A 55 12.31 -2.10 -11.26
CA ARG A 55 13.55 -2.28 -12.01
C ARG A 55 14.16 -3.65 -11.71
N SER A 56 14.21 -4.08 -10.44
CA SER A 56 14.75 -5.40 -10.08
C SER A 56 13.89 -6.56 -10.61
N MET A 57 12.59 -6.35 -10.77
CA MET A 57 11.67 -7.35 -11.31
C MET A 57 11.63 -7.38 -12.86
N GLY A 58 12.38 -6.49 -13.55
CA GLY A 58 12.34 -6.38 -15.01
C GLY A 58 11.02 -5.85 -15.56
N ILE A 59 10.18 -5.23 -14.72
CA ILE A 59 8.91 -4.65 -15.12
C ILE A 59 9.18 -3.26 -15.69
N SER A 60 9.46 -3.20 -16.99
CA SER A 60 9.70 -1.95 -17.72
C SER A 60 8.38 -1.36 -18.22
N GLY A 61 8.00 -0.18 -17.70
CA GLY A 61 6.98 0.67 -18.32
C GLY A 61 5.54 0.52 -17.81
N THR A 62 5.23 -0.45 -16.94
CA THR A 62 3.88 -0.59 -16.35
C THR A 62 3.93 -0.34 -14.85
N MET A 63 3.11 0.60 -14.37
CA MET A 63 2.90 0.86 -12.94
C MET A 63 2.53 -0.47 -12.26
N LEU A 64 3.24 -0.86 -11.20
CA LEU A 64 2.91 -2.07 -10.43
C LEU A 64 1.44 -2.01 -10.06
N THR A 65 0.65 -2.94 -10.57
CA THR A 65 -0.77 -3.02 -10.24
C THR A 65 -0.94 -3.94 -9.04
N ALA A 66 -1.96 -3.68 -8.22
CA ALA A 66 -2.28 -4.55 -7.09
C ALA A 66 -2.44 -6.03 -7.50
N LYS A 67 -2.82 -6.32 -8.76
CA LYS A 67 -2.91 -7.70 -9.27
C LYS A 67 -1.55 -8.41 -9.38
N GLN A 68 -0.47 -7.68 -9.62
CA GLN A 68 0.88 -8.25 -9.74
C GLN A 68 1.48 -8.59 -8.37
N ILE A 69 1.04 -7.91 -7.30
CA ILE A 69 1.57 -8.08 -5.93
C ILE A 69 0.62 -8.91 -5.05
N LEU A 70 -0.68 -8.77 -5.27
CA LEU A 70 -1.74 -9.49 -4.58
C LEU A 70 -2.53 -10.30 -5.63
N PRO A 71 -1.99 -11.42 -6.12
CA PRO A 71 -2.78 -12.33 -6.93
C PRO A 71 -3.95 -12.85 -6.07
N LYS A 72 -5.15 -12.84 -6.66
CA LYS A 72 -6.35 -13.44 -6.08
C LYS A 72 -6.11 -14.91 -5.79
#